data_AF-A0A2G9RC21-F1
#
_entry.id   AF-A0A2G9RC21-F1
#
_cell.length_a   1.000
_cell.length_b   1.000
_cell.length_c   1.000
_cell.angle_alpha   90.00
_cell.angle_beta   90.00
_cell.angle_gamma   90.00
#
_symmetry.space_group_name_H-M   'P 1'
#
loop_
_entity.id
_entity.type
_entity.pdbx_description
1 polymer ?
#
loop_
_entity_poly.entity_id
_entity_poly.type
_entity_poly.pdbx_seq_one_letter_code
_entity_poly.pdbx_strand_id
1 'polypeptide(L)'
;MDEGYYYLNNFDNILISFVTLFELTVVNNWYIIMEGVTSQTSHWARLYFMVFYIVTMVVITIIIACILDAFVFRMNYCRKNKDAEG
;
A
#
# COMPACT_ATOMS: atom_id res chain seq x y z
N MET A 1 20.54 -3.43 -26.20
CA MET A 1 19.36 -2.53 -26.26
C MET A 1 18.42 -3.01 -25.18
N ASP A 2 18.79 -2.79 -23.93
CA ASP A 2 17.95 -3.14 -22.78
C ASP A 2 17.55 -1.81 -22.15
N GLU A 3 16.60 -1.14 -22.80
CA GLU A 3 15.95 0.06 -22.27
C GLU A 3 15.18 -0.36 -21.02
N GLY A 4 15.83 -0.16 -19.88
CA GLY A 4 15.29 -0.45 -18.58
C GLY A 4 13.94 0.24 -18.40
N TYR A 5 12.92 -0.55 -18.11
CA TYR A 5 11.56 -0.15 -17.74
C TYR A 5 11.47 0.84 -16.56
N TYR A 6 12.60 1.28 -15.99
CA TYR A 6 12.70 2.30 -14.95
C TYR A 6 12.33 3.72 -15.43
N TYR A 7 12.35 4.01 -16.73
CA TYR A 7 11.88 5.29 -17.28
C TYR A 7 10.35 5.44 -17.24
N LEU A 8 9.60 4.35 -17.04
CA LEU A 8 8.15 4.37 -16.94
C LEU A 8 7.67 4.77 -15.53
N ASN A 9 8.52 4.87 -14.50
CA ASN A 9 8.11 5.36 -13.19
C ASN A 9 8.39 6.87 -13.05
N ASN A 10 7.92 7.65 -14.04
CA ASN A 10 8.08 9.10 -14.06
C ASN A 10 6.77 9.84 -13.68
N PHE A 11 6.90 11.02 -13.08
CA PHE A 11 5.77 11.89 -12.73
C PHE A 11 5.21 12.71 -13.90
N ASP A 12 5.64 12.42 -15.13
CA ASP A 12 5.22 13.16 -16.32
C ASP A 12 3.74 12.97 -16.67
N ASN A 13 3.16 11.82 -16.30
CA ASN A 13 1.76 11.52 -16.55
C ASN A 13 1.07 11.07 -15.27
N ILE A 14 -0.08 11.68 -14.97
CA ILE A 14 -0.81 11.43 -13.73
C ILE A 14 -1.21 9.95 -13.56
N LEU A 15 -1.56 9.27 -14.67
CA LEU A 15 -1.90 7.84 -14.69
C LEU A 15 -0.71 6.95 -14.32
N ILE A 16 0.46 7.28 -14.85
CA ILE A 16 1.71 6.54 -14.58
C ILE A 16 2.12 6.74 -13.13
N SER A 17 2.04 7.98 -12.64
CA SER A 17 2.27 8.28 -11.22
C SER A 17 1.32 7.48 -10.34
N PHE A 18 0.03 7.37 -10.67
CA PHE A 18 -0.91 6.56 -9.90
C PHE A 18 -0.53 5.08 -9.85
N VAL A 19 -0.05 4.50 -10.96
CA VAL A 19 0.42 3.10 -10.98
C VAL A 19 1.66 2.94 -10.10
N THR A 20 2.64 3.84 -10.20
CA THR A 20 3.82 3.82 -9.31
C THR A 20 3.41 3.97 -7.84
N LEU A 21 2.52 4.92 -7.51
CA LEU A 21 2.00 5.10 -6.16
C LEU A 21 1.23 3.88 -5.66
N PHE A 22 0.49 3.20 -6.54
CA PHE A 22 -0.18 1.93 -6.23
C PHE A 22 0.82 0.82 -5.91
N GLU A 23 1.89 0.67 -6.70
CA GLU A 23 2.98 -0.27 -6.38
C GLU A 23 3.62 0.03 -5.02
N LEU A 24 3.80 1.31 -4.67
CA LEU A 24 4.25 1.70 -3.33
C LEU A 24 3.27 1.28 -2.21
N THR A 25 1.96 1.21 -2.45
CA THR A 25 0.99 0.79 -1.42
C THR A 25 1.13 -0.68 -1.01
N VAL A 26 1.76 -1.50 -1.84
CA VAL A 26 2.00 -2.93 -1.55
C VAL A 26 3.09 -3.11 -0.48
N VAL A 27 3.76 -2.03 -0.03
CA VAL A 27 4.85 -2.01 0.98
C VAL A 27 6.09 -2.82 0.59
N ASN A 28 5.99 -3.71 -0.39
CA ASN A 28 7.10 -4.51 -0.88
C ASN A 28 8.12 -3.61 -1.61
N ASN A 29 9.37 -3.64 -1.17
CA ASN A 29 10.49 -2.87 -1.75
C ASN A 29 10.31 -1.34 -1.83
N TRP A 30 9.46 -0.75 -0.96
CA TRP A 30 9.17 0.69 -0.94
C TRP A 30 10.43 1.58 -0.86
N TYR A 31 11.46 1.13 -0.12
CA TYR A 31 12.72 1.84 0.04
C TYR A 31 13.51 1.96 -1.28
N ILE A 32 13.48 0.92 -2.12
CA ILE A 32 14.18 0.89 -3.41
C ILE A 32 13.55 1.89 -4.40
N ILE A 33 12.22 1.98 -4.40
CA ILE A 33 11.48 2.93 -5.26
C ILE A 33 11.72 4.37 -4.79
N MET A 34 11.68 4.60 -3.47
CA MET A 34 11.97 5.90 -2.86
C MET A 34 13.41 6.36 -3.19
N GLU A 35 14.39 5.46 -3.09
CA GLU A 35 15.78 5.76 -3.44
C GLU A 35 15.92 6.04 -4.96
N GLY A 36 15.23 5.26 -5.80
CA GLY A 36 15.18 5.49 -7.25
C GLY A 36 14.65 6.89 -7.61
N VAL A 37 13.51 7.30 -7.05
CA VAL A 37 12.91 8.62 -7.33
C VAL A 37 13.71 9.75 -6.69
N THR A 38 14.30 9.54 -5.51
CA THR A 38 15.04 10.60 -4.80
C THR A 38 16.48 10.74 -5.28
N SER A 39 17.00 9.76 -6.03
CA SER A 39 18.26 9.92 -6.78
C SER A 39 18.15 10.93 -7.92
N GLN A 40 16.95 11.10 -8.48
CA GLN A 40 16.68 12.01 -9.60
C GLN A 40 16.02 13.33 -9.18
N THR A 41 15.60 13.47 -7.92
CA THR A 41 14.83 14.63 -7.42
C THR A 41 15.47 15.27 -6.19
N SER A 42 14.96 16.42 -5.77
CA SER A 42 15.45 17.15 -4.59
C SER A 42 15.05 16.47 -3.26
N HIS A 43 15.74 16.81 -2.17
CA HIS A 43 15.52 16.27 -0.81
C HIS A 43 14.06 16.38 -0.32
N TRP A 44 13.30 17.35 -0.83
CA TRP A 44 11.89 17.56 -0.51
C TRP A 44 10.97 16.43 -1.00
N ALA A 45 11.35 15.70 -2.05
CA ALA A 45 10.60 14.55 -2.53
C ALA A 45 10.59 13.40 -1.51
N ARG A 46 11.70 13.21 -0.76
CA ARG A 46 11.78 12.19 0.31
C ARG A 46 10.69 12.39 1.36
N LEU A 47 10.42 13.65 1.73
CA LEU A 47 9.40 13.98 2.71
C LEU A 47 7.99 13.64 2.20
N TYR A 48 7.70 13.92 0.93
CA TYR A 48 6.43 13.55 0.30
C TYR A 48 6.21 12.02 0.34
N PHE A 49 7.21 11.23 -0.04
CA PHE A 49 7.12 9.77 -0.01
C PHE A 49 6.97 9.21 1.41
N MET A 50 7.66 9.78 2.40
CA MET A 50 7.52 9.38 3.80
C MET A 50 6.12 9.63 4.34
N VAL A 51 5.53 10.81 4.06
CA VAL A 51 4.16 11.13 4.48
C VAL A 51 3.16 10.24 3.76
N PHE A 52 3.31 10.03 2.46
CA PHE A 52 2.45 9.14 1.68
C PHE A 52 2.50 7.69 2.18
N TYR A 53 3.68 7.20 2.56
CA TYR A 53 3.86 5.87 3.13
C TYR A 53 3.12 5.72 4.47
N ILE A 54 3.24 6.69 5.37
CA ILE A 54 2.55 6.66 6.67
C ILE A 54 1.03 6.65 6.46
N VAL A 55 0.51 7.50 5.56
CA VAL A 55 -0.93 7.56 5.27
C VAL A 55 -1.43 6.24 4.69
N THR A 56 -0.71 5.66 3.73
CA THR A 56 -1.12 4.38 3.11
C THR A 56 -1.05 3.22 4.08
N MET A 57 -0.01 3.14 4.94
CA MET A 57 0.06 2.17 6.04
C MET A 57 -1.15 2.27 6.98
N VAL A 58 -1.53 3.48 7.39
CA VAL A 58 -2.69 3.70 8.26
C VAL A 58 -3.99 3.28 7.57
N VAL A 59 -4.18 3.64 6.30
CA VAL A 59 -5.39 3.26 5.55
C VAL A 59 -5.49 1.74 5.40
N ILE A 60 -4.41 1.07 5.01
CA ILE A 60 -4.40 -0.39 4.83
C ILE A 60 -4.63 -1.10 6.16
N THR A 61 -4.00 -0.64 7.25
CA THR A 61 -4.21 -1.24 8.58
C THR A 61 -5.65 -1.09 9.06
N ILE A 62 -6.30 0.06 8.82
CA ILE A 62 -7.72 0.25 9.12
C ILE A 62 -8.59 -0.71 8.29
N ILE A 63 -8.36 -0.80 6.98
CA ILE A 63 -9.11 -1.71 6.10
C ILE A 63 -8.98 -3.16 6.57
N ILE A 64 -7.76 -3.61 6.86
CA ILE A 64 -7.50 -4.96 7.36
C ILE A 64 -8.21 -5.19 8.70
N ALA A 65 -8.14 -4.23 9.63
CA ALA A 65 -8.82 -4.33 10.92
C ALA A 65 -10.34 -4.44 10.76
N CYS A 66 -10.95 -3.61 9.90
CA CYS A 66 -12.39 -3.67 9.61
C CYS A 66 -12.81 -5.02 9.00
N ILE A 67 -12.02 -5.55 8.06
CA ILE A 67 -12.27 -6.85 7.44
C ILE A 67 -12.19 -7.95 8.51
N LEU A 68 -11.12 -7.97 9.30
CA LEU A 68 -10.92 -8.96 10.36
C LEU A 68 -12.05 -8.92 11.38
N ASP A 69 -12.49 -7.74 11.83
CA ASP A 69 -13.57 -7.59 12.80
C ASP A 69 -14.89 -8.19 12.25
N ALA A 70 -15.21 -7.90 10.99
CA ALA A 70 -16.38 -8.48 10.33
C ALA A 70 -16.27 -10.02 10.20
N PHE A 71 -15.11 -10.56 9.85
CA PHE A 71 -14.89 -12.00 9.76
C PHE A 71 -14.96 -12.69 11.13
N VAL A 72 -14.35 -12.10 12.15
CA VAL A 72 -14.34 -12.61 13.53
C VAL A 72 -15.74 -12.61 14.12
N PHE A 73 -16.52 -11.53 13.90
CA PHE A 73 -17.92 -11.46 14.32
C PHE A 73 -18.75 -12.61 13.72
N ARG A 74 -18.60 -12.85 12.41
CA ARG A 74 -19.32 -13.92 11.69
C ARG A 74 -18.91 -15.30 12.17
N MET A 75 -17.61 -15.55 12.36
CA MET A 75 -17.11 -16.83 12.86
C MET A 75 -17.60 -17.12 14.28
N ASN A 76 -17.55 -16.12 15.17
CA ASN A 76 -18.06 -16.24 16.53
C ASN A 76 -19.58 -16.45 16.58
N TYR A 77 -20.34 -15.81 15.69
CA TYR A 77 -21.76 -16.04 15.55
C TYR A 77 -22.08 -17.49 15.12
N CYS A 78 -21.42 -18.00 14.07
CA CYS A 78 -21.58 -19.39 13.64
C CYS A 78 -21.20 -20.41 14.73
N ARG A 79 -20.19 -20.10 15.56
CA ARG A 79 -19.79 -20.96 16.68
C ARG A 79 -20.87 -21.01 17.76
N LYS A 80 -21.37 -19.84 18.20
CA LYS A 80 -22.43 -19.79 19.23
C LYS A 80 -23.73 -20.49 18.82
N ASN A 81 -24.07 -20.50 17.54
CA ASN A 81 -25.24 -21.24 17.05
C ASN A 81 -25.05 -22.75 17.10
N LYS A 82 -23.84 -23.27 16.83
CA LYS A 82 -23.56 -24.71 16.91
C LYS A 82 -23.60 -25.25 18.35
N ASP A 83 -23.18 -24.44 19.32
CA ASP A 83 -23.20 -24.82 20.74
C ASP A 83 -24.61 -24.77 21.36
N ALA A 84 -25.58 -24.15 20.68
CA ALA A 84 -26.98 -24.05 21.14
C ALA A 84 -27.88 -25.19 20.62
N GLU A 85 -27.41 -25.97 19.65
CA GLU A 85 -28.14 -27.09 19.02
C GLU A 85 -27.67 -28.48 19.49
N GLY A 86 -26.60 -28.56 20.30
CA GLY A 86 -26.08 -29.80 20.89
C GLY A 86 -26.30 -29.86 22.40
#